data_AF-A0A962GF20-F1
#
_entry.id   AF-A0A962GF20-F1
#
_cell.length_a   1.000
_cell.length_b   1.000
_cell.length_c   1.000
_cell.angle_alpha   90.00
_cell.angle_beta   90.00
_cell.angle_gamma   90.00
#
_symmetry.space_group_name_H-M   'P 1'
#
loop_
_entity.id
_entity.type
_entity.pdbx_description
1 polymer ?
#
loop_
_entity_poly.entity_id
_entity_poly.type
_entity_poly.pdbx_seq_one_letter_code
_entity_poly.pdbx_strand_id
1 'polypeptide(L)'
;MNEKSKNVKKWLKNQSKSRLIPAGLIVFALLYITLGPRFGREYQIQIYNELQLAAAICKNSRKWALTNPGRLKLGQGDLRHIPVNGRHIELKYVDYPKVMFLDSGIKKTTGRRTAQDIYCVYADPRVAGDRKYYKYDEQIWVDKVRFRR
;
A
#
# COMPACT_ATOMS: atom_id res chain seq x y z
N MET A 1 -35.02 -21.24 46.45
CA MET A 1 -33.94 -21.39 45.44
C MET A 1 -34.22 -22.60 44.57
N ASN A 2 -34.62 -22.37 43.32
CA ASN A 2 -35.20 -23.38 42.42
C ASN A 2 -34.26 -24.56 42.14
N GLU A 3 -34.77 -25.77 42.34
CA GLU A 3 -34.12 -27.05 42.08
C GLU A 3 -33.61 -27.19 40.64
N LYS A 4 -34.30 -26.54 39.68
CA LYS A 4 -33.88 -26.39 38.28
C LYS A 4 -32.50 -25.71 38.12
N SER A 5 -32.19 -24.69 38.93
CA SER A 5 -30.90 -23.98 38.92
C SER A 5 -29.76 -24.88 39.40
N LYS A 6 -30.02 -25.72 40.42
CA LYS A 6 -29.04 -26.69 40.92
C LYS A 6 -28.75 -27.77 39.88
N ASN A 7 -29.75 -28.26 39.16
CA ASN A 7 -29.59 -29.26 38.11
C ASN A 7 -28.83 -28.73 36.89
N VAL A 8 -29.09 -27.50 36.45
CA VAL A 8 -28.31 -26.86 35.36
C VAL A 8 -26.86 -26.63 35.78
N LYS A 9 -26.61 -26.16 37.01
CA LYS A 9 -25.24 -26.02 37.54
C LYS A 9 -24.53 -27.36 37.66
N LYS A 10 -25.21 -28.44 38.09
CA LYS A 10 -24.63 -29.79 38.18
C LYS A 10 -24.36 -30.40 36.81
N TRP A 11 -25.23 -30.15 35.83
CA TRP A 11 -25.06 -30.56 34.44
C TRP A 11 -23.87 -29.87 33.77
N LEU A 12 -23.74 -28.55 33.95
CA LEU A 12 -22.56 -27.77 33.50
C LEU A 12 -21.27 -28.17 34.21
N LYS A 13 -21.34 -28.63 35.48
CA LYS A 13 -20.16 -29.12 36.23
C LYS A 13 -19.73 -30.53 35.82
N ASN A 14 -20.67 -31.36 35.36
CA ASN A 14 -20.42 -32.74 34.92
C ASN A 14 -20.12 -32.90 33.43
N GLN A 15 -20.40 -31.88 32.61
CA GLN A 15 -19.81 -31.78 31.28
C GLN A 15 -18.33 -31.44 31.45
N SER A 16 -17.50 -32.47 31.39
CA SER A 16 -16.05 -32.38 31.54
C SER A 16 -15.49 -31.18 30.77
N LYS A 17 -14.57 -30.44 31.42
CA LYS A 17 -13.79 -29.36 30.80
C LYS A 17 -13.18 -29.75 29.44
N SER A 18 -13.04 -31.06 29.16
CA SER A 18 -12.55 -31.61 27.89
C SER A 18 -13.50 -31.50 26.69
N ARG A 19 -14.82 -31.30 26.87
CA ARG A 19 -15.78 -31.15 25.73
C ARG A 19 -16.12 -29.70 25.38
N LEU A 20 -15.90 -28.76 26.29
CA LEU A 20 -16.14 -27.32 26.06
C LEU A 20 -15.03 -26.67 25.22
N ILE A 21 -13.78 -27.10 25.40
CA ILE A 21 -12.62 -26.62 24.64
C ILE A 21 -12.74 -26.91 23.13
N PRO A 22 -13.04 -28.15 22.67
CA PRO A 22 -13.20 -28.43 21.24
C PRO A 22 -14.42 -27.72 20.65
N ALA A 23 -15.52 -27.58 21.40
CA ALA A 23 -16.68 -26.83 20.96
C ALA A 23 -16.35 -25.33 20.74
N GLY A 24 -15.56 -24.73 21.64
CA GLY A 24 -15.05 -23.36 21.48
C GLY A 24 -14.14 -23.20 20.26
N LEU A 25 -13.26 -24.18 20.01
CA LEU A 25 -12.40 -24.18 18.82
C LEU A 25 -13.18 -24.29 17.52
N ILE A 26 -14.24 -25.11 17.48
CA ILE A 26 -15.10 -25.25 16.29
C ILE A 26 -15.84 -23.94 16.00
N VAL A 27 -16.38 -23.29 17.02
CA VAL A 27 -17.05 -21.98 16.86
C VAL A 27 -16.06 -20.91 16.43
N PHE A 28 -14.86 -20.88 16.99
CA PHE A 28 -13.80 -19.96 16.57
C PHE A 28 -13.36 -20.22 15.11
N ALA A 29 -13.21 -21.48 14.71
CA ALA A 29 -12.88 -21.85 13.34
C ALA A 29 -13.98 -21.43 12.35
N LEU A 30 -15.26 -21.63 12.70
CA LEU A 30 -16.39 -21.18 11.89
C LEU A 30 -16.44 -19.65 11.78
N LEU A 31 -16.19 -18.91 12.87
CA LEU A 31 -16.09 -17.45 12.85
C LEU A 31 -14.92 -16.98 11.98
N TYR A 32 -13.75 -17.63 12.08
CA TYR A 32 -12.58 -17.30 11.26
C TYR A 32 -12.84 -17.55 9.76
N ILE A 33 -13.48 -18.66 9.40
CA ILE A 33 -13.81 -18.98 8.00
C ILE A 33 -14.87 -18.02 7.43
N THR A 34 -15.85 -17.61 8.24
CA THR A 34 -16.96 -16.76 7.79
C THR A 34 -16.60 -15.27 7.72
N LEU A 35 -15.79 -14.78 8.67
CA LEU A 35 -15.44 -13.36 8.78
C LEU A 35 -14.02 -13.04 8.27
N GLY A 36 -13.05 -13.93 8.47
CA GLY A 36 -11.65 -13.71 8.09
C GLY A 36 -11.41 -13.31 6.63
N PRO A 37 -12.03 -13.96 5.62
CA PRO A 37 -11.76 -13.63 4.22
C PRO A 37 -12.44 -12.34 3.74
N ARG A 38 -13.49 -11.85 4.42
CA ARG A 38 -14.21 -10.62 4.04
C ARG A 38 -13.40 -9.37 4.33
N PHE A 39 -12.81 -9.26 5.52
CA PHE A 39 -11.99 -8.12 5.91
C PHE A 39 -10.74 -7.96 5.03
N GLY A 40 -10.14 -9.08 4.60
CA GLY A 40 -8.98 -9.05 3.70
C GLY A 40 -9.31 -8.58 2.29
N ARG A 41 -10.47 -8.96 1.73
CA ARG A 41 -10.82 -8.61 0.33
C ARG A 41 -11.09 -7.13 0.15
N GLU A 42 -11.86 -6.50 1.04
CA GLU A 42 -12.17 -5.08 0.92
C GLU A 42 -10.92 -4.21 1.05
N TYR A 43 -10.03 -4.56 1.97
CA TYR A 43 -8.72 -3.92 2.12
C TYR A 43 -7.88 -4.02 0.83
N GLN A 44 -7.83 -5.21 0.21
CA GLN A 44 -7.09 -5.42 -1.04
C GLN A 44 -7.65 -4.60 -2.20
N ILE A 45 -8.98 -4.48 -2.31
CA ILE A 45 -9.64 -3.66 -3.33
C ILE A 45 -9.33 -2.17 -3.11
N GLN A 46 -9.39 -1.70 -1.87
CA GLN A 46 -9.07 -0.30 -1.52
C GLN A 46 -7.61 0.04 -1.88
N ILE A 47 -6.65 -0.81 -1.52
CA ILE A 47 -5.25 -0.62 -1.91
C ILE A 47 -5.10 -0.61 -3.43
N TYR A 48 -5.73 -1.54 -4.14
CA TYR A 48 -5.64 -1.59 -5.60
C TYR A 48 -6.11 -0.28 -6.24
N ASN A 49 -7.23 0.27 -5.78
CA ASN A 49 -7.74 1.55 -6.25
C ASN A 49 -6.77 2.70 -5.92
N GLU A 50 -6.24 2.74 -4.70
CA GLU A 50 -5.27 3.77 -4.31
C GLU A 50 -3.96 3.69 -5.11
N LEU A 51 -3.47 2.49 -5.46
CA LEU A 51 -2.30 2.32 -6.32
C LEU A 51 -2.56 2.87 -7.73
N GLN A 52 -3.77 2.68 -8.28
CA GLN A 52 -4.16 3.28 -9.56
C GLN A 52 -4.20 4.81 -9.48
N LEU A 53 -4.68 5.37 -8.37
CA LEU A 53 -4.66 6.81 -8.12
C LEU A 53 -3.23 7.35 -7.97
N ALA A 54 -2.36 6.66 -7.23
CA ALA A 54 -0.94 6.97 -7.14
C ALA A 54 -0.25 6.97 -8.51
N ALA A 55 -0.55 5.98 -9.35
CA ALA A 55 -0.07 5.94 -10.72
C ALA A 55 -0.58 7.12 -11.58
N ALA A 56 -1.83 7.54 -11.39
CA ALA A 56 -2.40 8.71 -12.05
C ALA A 56 -1.75 10.02 -11.57
N ILE A 57 -1.49 10.16 -10.27
CA ILE A 57 -0.75 11.29 -9.68
C ILE A 57 0.64 11.39 -10.32
N CYS A 58 1.35 10.27 -10.46
CA CYS A 58 2.64 10.25 -11.15
C CYS A 58 2.54 10.74 -12.60
N LYS A 59 1.51 10.35 -13.36
CA LYS A 59 1.36 10.84 -14.74
C LYS A 59 1.02 12.33 -14.81
N ASN A 60 0.10 12.79 -13.97
CA ASN A 60 -0.39 14.18 -13.99
C ASN A 60 0.65 15.18 -13.47
N SER A 61 1.48 14.77 -12.52
CA SER A 61 2.54 15.60 -11.92
C SER A 61 3.71 15.90 -12.87
N ARG A 62 3.78 15.27 -14.05
CA ARG A 62 4.91 15.40 -15.00
C ARG A 62 5.25 16.84 -15.32
N LYS A 63 4.27 17.64 -15.75
CA LYS A 63 4.52 19.04 -16.14
C LYS A 63 5.05 19.86 -14.97
N TRP A 64 4.55 19.61 -13.76
CA TRP A 64 5.01 20.28 -12.55
C TRP A 64 6.44 19.86 -12.19
N ALA A 65 6.74 18.56 -12.21
CA ALA A 65 8.05 18.01 -11.87
C ALA A 65 9.15 18.50 -12.83
N LEU A 66 8.87 18.52 -14.14
CA LEU A 66 9.82 18.96 -15.16
C LEU A 66 10.06 20.48 -15.15
N THR A 67 9.07 21.28 -14.71
CA THR A 67 9.20 22.75 -14.65
C THR A 67 9.80 23.26 -13.33
N ASN A 68 9.82 22.44 -12.28
CA ASN A 68 10.30 22.85 -10.94
C ASN A 68 11.47 21.99 -10.40
N PRO A 69 12.53 21.70 -11.19
CA PRO A 69 13.61 20.82 -10.74
C PRO A 69 14.36 21.36 -9.51
N GLY A 70 14.44 22.69 -9.33
CA GLY A 70 15.08 23.30 -8.17
C GLY A 70 14.37 22.99 -6.84
N ARG A 71 13.03 23.06 -6.81
CA ARG A 71 12.23 22.75 -5.60
C ARG A 71 12.36 21.29 -5.20
N LEU A 72 12.40 20.41 -6.19
CA LEU A 72 12.54 18.97 -5.98
C LEU A 72 13.90 18.62 -5.33
N LYS A 73 14.99 19.30 -5.71
CA LYS A 73 16.33 19.08 -5.13
C LYS A 73 16.42 19.55 -3.67
N LEU A 74 15.57 20.47 -3.26
CA LEU A 74 15.45 20.97 -1.89
C LEU A 74 14.55 20.09 -1.00
N GLY A 75 14.20 18.88 -1.45
CA GLY A 75 13.40 17.93 -0.68
C GLY A 75 11.89 18.13 -0.78
N GLN A 76 11.40 19.10 -1.57
CA GLN A 76 9.98 19.32 -1.81
C GLN A 76 9.43 18.41 -2.94
N GLY A 77 9.72 17.11 -2.85
CA GLY A 77 9.36 16.12 -3.87
C GLY A 77 7.97 15.49 -3.71
N ASP A 78 7.18 15.91 -2.72
CA ASP A 78 5.91 15.28 -2.40
C ASP A 78 4.77 15.74 -3.33
N LEU A 79 4.02 14.80 -3.89
CA LEU A 79 2.96 15.06 -4.88
C LEU A 79 1.55 15.16 -4.28
N ARG A 80 1.41 15.26 -2.96
CA ARG A 80 0.11 15.45 -2.25
C ARG A 80 -0.80 16.53 -2.82
N HIS A 81 -0.22 17.60 -3.35
CA HIS A 81 -0.95 18.77 -3.85
C HIS A 81 -1.34 18.65 -5.33
N ILE A 82 -1.00 17.55 -6.01
CA ILE A 82 -1.32 17.37 -7.43
C ILE A 82 -2.73 16.80 -7.58
N PRO A 83 -3.63 17.52 -8.27
CA PRO A 83 -4.98 17.02 -8.48
C PRO A 83 -5.01 15.92 -9.55
N VAL A 84 -5.97 15.02 -9.40
CA VAL A 84 -6.34 14.03 -10.42
C VAL A 84 -7.80 14.28 -10.75
N ASN A 85 -8.11 14.45 -12.04
CA ASN A 85 -9.46 14.81 -12.52
C ASN A 85 -10.04 16.06 -11.82
N GLY A 86 -9.19 17.04 -11.51
CA GLY A 86 -9.60 18.31 -10.88
C GLY A 86 -9.88 18.23 -9.37
N ARG A 87 -9.63 17.09 -8.72
CA ARG A 87 -9.80 16.93 -7.26
C ARG A 87 -8.48 16.57 -6.58
N HIS A 88 -8.28 17.07 -5.37
CA HIS A 88 -7.23 16.57 -4.49
C HIS A 88 -7.62 15.19 -3.99
N ILE A 89 -6.71 14.24 -4.13
CA ILE A 89 -6.93 12.86 -3.72
C ILE A 89 -6.24 12.64 -2.40
N GLU A 90 -6.98 12.07 -1.45
CA GLU A 90 -6.46 11.52 -0.20
C GLU A 90 -6.19 10.02 -0.36
N LEU A 91 -4.94 9.61 -0.12
CA LEU A 91 -4.54 8.20 -0.07
C LEU A 91 -4.44 7.79 1.41
N LYS A 92 -5.12 6.71 1.79
CA LYS A 92 -5.22 6.27 3.19
C LYS A 92 -4.24 5.14 3.51
N TYR A 93 -4.00 4.23 2.56
CA TYR A 93 -3.17 3.04 2.75
C TYR A 93 -1.88 3.07 1.94
N VAL A 94 -1.88 3.77 0.80
CA VAL A 94 -0.71 3.92 -0.07
C VAL A 94 -0.03 5.25 0.22
N ASP A 95 1.29 5.21 0.45
CA ASP A 95 2.09 6.42 0.60
C ASP A 95 2.00 7.31 -0.64
N TYR A 96 1.94 8.62 -0.44
CA TYR A 96 1.91 9.55 -1.55
C TYR A 96 3.15 9.42 -2.44
N PRO A 97 2.96 9.45 -3.78
CA PRO A 97 4.06 9.42 -4.69
C PRO A 97 5.01 10.60 -4.48
N LYS A 98 6.31 10.31 -4.60
CA LYS A 98 7.39 11.29 -4.44
C LYS A 98 8.23 11.36 -5.69
N VAL A 99 8.70 12.55 -6.01
CA VAL A 99 9.65 12.79 -7.07
C VAL A 99 11.06 12.60 -6.54
N MET A 100 11.86 11.80 -7.26
CA MET A 100 13.24 11.49 -6.92
C MET A 100 14.13 11.70 -8.15
N PHE A 101 15.30 12.28 -7.94
CA PHE A 101 16.36 12.33 -8.93
C PHE A 101 17.23 11.09 -8.76
N LEU A 102 17.33 10.27 -9.79
CA LEU A 102 18.17 9.09 -9.77
C LEU A 102 19.20 9.20 -10.88
N ASP A 103 20.46 8.90 -10.56
CA ASP A 103 21.47 8.71 -11.59
C ASP A 103 21.24 7.32 -12.19
N SER A 104 20.73 7.28 -13.42
CA SER A 104 20.27 6.04 -14.04
C SER A 104 21.42 5.08 -14.40
N GLY A 105 22.68 5.49 -14.24
CA GLY A 105 23.85 4.69 -14.60
C GLY A 105 23.97 4.39 -16.10
N ILE A 106 22.98 4.84 -16.90
CA ILE A 106 22.93 4.72 -18.35
C ILE A 106 23.65 5.96 -18.89
N LYS A 107 24.89 5.79 -19.37
CA LYS A 107 25.53 6.81 -20.21
C LYS A 107 24.61 7.05 -21.40
N LYS A 108 23.91 8.19 -21.44
CA LYS A 108 23.33 8.67 -22.70
C LYS A 108 24.47 8.74 -23.72
N THR A 109 24.26 8.17 -24.90
CA THR A 109 25.24 8.03 -26.00
C THR A 109 25.89 9.37 -26.41
N THR A 110 25.35 10.49 -25.95
CA THR A 110 25.76 11.87 -26.22
C THR A 110 26.83 12.47 -25.29
N GLY A 111 27.53 11.68 -24.47
CA GLY A 111 28.80 12.10 -23.85
C GLY A 111 28.72 13.22 -22.79
N ARG A 112 27.54 13.74 -22.45
CA ARG A 112 27.34 14.63 -21.30
C ARG A 112 27.14 13.79 -20.03
N ARG A 113 27.83 14.16 -18.93
CA ARG A 113 27.53 13.66 -17.57
C ARG A 113 26.01 13.66 -17.39
N THR A 114 25.47 12.51 -17.01
CA THR A 114 24.04 12.21 -16.98
C THR A 114 23.28 13.33 -16.27
N ALA A 115 22.39 14.01 -17.01
CA ALA A 115 21.32 14.76 -16.37
C ALA A 115 20.60 13.74 -15.47
N GLN A 116 20.52 14.01 -14.17
CA GLN A 116 19.83 13.13 -13.23
C GLN A 116 18.41 12.86 -13.75
N ASP A 117 18.09 11.60 -14.00
CA ASP A 117 16.78 11.23 -14.51
C ASP A 117 15.75 11.44 -13.39
N ILE A 118 14.61 12.03 -13.73
CA ILE A 118 13.56 12.37 -12.76
C ILE A 118 12.51 11.26 -12.76
N TYR A 119 12.27 10.68 -11.58
CA TYR A 119 11.33 9.59 -11.38
C TYR A 119 10.24 9.98 -10.40
N CYS A 120 9.02 9.51 -10.64
CA CYS A 120 7.98 9.41 -9.61
C CYS A 120 8.04 8.03 -8.98
N VAL A 121 7.98 7.97 -7.64
CA VAL A 121 8.15 6.74 -6.87
C VAL A 121 7.05 6.61 -5.83
N TYR A 122 6.42 5.43 -5.76
CA TYR A 122 5.56 5.02 -4.65
C TYR A 122 5.79 3.54 -4.33
N ALA A 123 5.35 3.10 -3.16
CA ALA A 123 5.50 1.72 -2.71
C ALA A 123 4.14 1.02 -2.66
N ASP A 124 4.13 -0.28 -2.97
CA ASP A 124 2.96 -1.12 -2.73
C ASP A 124 3.00 -1.62 -1.27
N PRO A 125 2.04 -1.23 -0.40
CA PRO A 125 2.05 -1.63 1.01
C PRO A 125 1.84 -3.14 1.20
N ARG A 126 1.44 -3.87 0.16
CA ARG A 126 1.23 -5.33 0.19
C ARG A 126 2.53 -6.11 0.04
N VAL A 127 3.56 -5.49 -0.56
CA VAL A 127 4.83 -6.15 -0.86
C VAL A 127 5.97 -5.32 -0.29
N ALA A 128 6.56 -5.81 0.81
CA ALA A 128 7.64 -5.13 1.48
C ALA A 128 8.82 -4.88 0.52
N GLY A 129 9.17 -3.61 0.34
CA GLY A 129 10.31 -3.19 -0.49
C GLY A 129 10.01 -3.07 -1.98
N ASP A 130 8.81 -3.41 -2.47
CA ASP A 130 8.44 -3.18 -3.86
C ASP A 130 8.09 -1.71 -4.09
N ARG A 131 8.89 -1.04 -4.93
CA ARG A 131 8.70 0.36 -5.31
C ARG A 131 8.49 0.43 -6.81
N LYS A 132 7.48 1.18 -7.22
CA LYS A 132 7.21 1.47 -8.62
C LYS A 132 7.90 2.76 -9.01
N TYR A 133 8.56 2.76 -10.17
CA TYR A 133 9.28 3.92 -10.68
C TYR A 133 8.66 4.32 -12.02
N TYR A 134 8.23 5.57 -12.13
CA TYR A 134 7.76 6.15 -13.38
C TYR A 134 8.75 7.21 -13.85
N LYS A 135 9.37 6.99 -15.01
CA LYS A 135 10.35 7.92 -15.58
C LYS A 135 9.63 9.05 -16.30
N TYR A 136 9.77 10.29 -15.84
CA TYR A 136 9.01 11.41 -16.38
C TYR A 136 9.38 11.79 -17.82
N ASP A 137 10.65 11.66 -18.17
CA ASP A 137 11.15 12.01 -19.50
C ASP A 137 10.60 11.06 -20.57
N GLU A 138 10.72 9.76 -20.32
CA GLU A 138 10.36 8.70 -21.27
C GLU A 138 8.90 8.24 -21.13
N GLN A 139 8.20 8.64 -20.07
CA GLN A 139 6.82 8.28 -19.77
C GLN A 139 6.57 6.78 -19.61
N ILE A 140 7.59 6.04 -19.18
CA ILE A 140 7.55 4.59 -18.99
C ILE A 140 7.61 4.22 -17.51
N TRP A 141 6.98 3.10 -17.16
CA TRP A 141 7.18 2.41 -15.88
C TRP A 141 8.45 1.56 -15.96
N VAL A 142 9.25 1.61 -14.91
CA VAL A 142 10.50 0.87 -14.79
C VAL A 142 10.41 -0.02 -13.56
N ASP A 143 10.64 -1.32 -13.76
CA ASP A 143 10.47 -2.32 -12.69
C ASP A 143 11.58 -2.27 -11.65
N LYS A 144 12.80 -1.86 -12.03
CA LYS A 144 13.96 -1.78 -11.13
C LYS A 144 14.91 -0.67 -11.55
N VAL A 145 15.15 0.29 -10.67
CA VAL A 145 16.25 1.26 -10.84
C VAL A 145 17.43 0.77 -9.99
N ARG A 146 18.56 0.43 -10.62
CA ARG A 146 19.79 0.10 -9.88
C ARG A 146 20.39 1.37 -9.32
N PHE A 147 20.34 1.53 -8.00
CA PHE A 147 21.05 2.60 -7.30
C PHE A 147 22.55 2.31 -7.31
N ARG A 148 23.36 3.19 -7.89
CA ARG A 148 24.76 3.31 -7.49
C ARG A 148 24.82 4.39 -6.41
N ARG A 149 25.31 4.02 -5.23
CA ARG A 149 25.69 4.98 -4.18
C ARG A 149 26.92 5.75 -4.62
#